data_AF-A0A6C0E3F0-F1
#
_entry.id   AF-A0A6C0E3F0-F1
#
_cell.length_a   1.000
_cell.length_b   1.000
_cell.length_c   1.000
_cell.angle_alpha   90.00
_cell.angle_beta   90.00
_cell.angle_gamma   90.00
#
_symmetry.space_group_name_H-M   'P 1'
#
loop_
_entity.id
_entity.type
_entity.pdbx_description
1 polymer ?
#
loop_
_entity_poly.entity_id
_entity_poly.type
_entity_poly.pdbx_seq_one_letter_code
_entity_poly.pdbx_strand_id
1 'polypeptide(L)'
;MPPPPYAYIPNYNGNTVSVIDTVTNGITNTIAVGMNPIGVAVSPNGAKVYVSNAGADSVSVIDTANNTVSTITVGTRPTGVAVSPNGAKVYVANERDDSVSVIDTANNTVSATITVGTTPNGVAVSPNGAKVYVANGTTDSISVIDTANNTVSATITVGTRPSGVAVSPNGAKVYVSNTVANSVSVIDTATNTVSATITVGISLTGVAVSPNGAKVYVTSTSANSVSVIDTANNTVSATITVGSLPYGVSVTPDGAKVYVANASANSVSVIDTATNTVTNTINGFTLPVSFGIFIAQGSSIVPCFAKGTKILCFNKETREEEYKLIESLRKGDLVKTLKHGFVAIHMIGYQDMYNAASDNHNERMLYTCSRDQYPELLEDLIITGHHSILVDRFKEGERAKTEKVLGDIYVTDQKYRLPACVDKRARPYKKESAFTVYHFSLENDNDYMNYGVYANGLLVETTSKRYLRDLSGMQFP
;
A
#
# COMPACT_ATOMS: atom_id res chain seq x y z
N MET A 1 16.79 8.76 -9.28
CA MET A 1 16.28 7.38 -9.26
C MET A 1 15.05 7.40 -8.38
N PRO A 2 13.97 6.65 -8.67
CA PRO A 2 13.00 6.40 -7.63
C PRO A 2 13.76 5.78 -6.44
N PRO A 3 13.46 6.14 -5.18
CA PRO A 3 14.07 5.45 -4.07
C PRO A 3 13.72 3.96 -4.21
N PRO A 4 14.70 3.03 -4.17
CA PRO A 4 14.41 1.60 -4.10
C PRO A 4 13.48 1.36 -2.92
N PRO A 5 12.66 0.29 -2.89
CA PRO A 5 11.79 0.07 -1.75
C PRO A 5 12.69 0.02 -0.50
N TYR A 6 12.52 0.98 0.40
CA TYR A 6 13.29 1.01 1.65
C TYR A 6 12.47 0.31 2.73
N ALA A 7 13.15 -0.41 3.61
CA ALA A 7 12.60 -0.89 4.87
C ALA A 7 13.10 -0.02 6.01
N TYR A 8 12.23 0.31 6.97
CA TYR A 8 12.51 1.19 8.10
C TYR A 8 12.33 0.41 9.40
N ILE A 9 13.43 0.04 10.05
CA ILE A 9 13.42 -0.86 11.20
C ILE A 9 13.74 -0.08 12.48
N PRO A 10 12.78 0.07 13.41
CA PRO A 10 13.04 0.66 14.70
C PRO A 10 14.01 -0.18 15.53
N ASN A 11 15.00 0.49 16.10
CA ASN A 11 15.97 -0.06 17.03
C ASN A 11 15.54 0.35 18.45
N TYR A 12 14.83 -0.52 19.15
CA TYR A 12 14.15 -0.19 20.40
C TYR A 12 15.09 0.39 21.47
N ASN A 13 16.28 -0.19 21.65
CA ASN A 13 17.27 0.32 22.61
C ASN A 13 18.14 1.44 22.04
N GLY A 14 18.17 1.56 20.71
CA GLY A 14 19.01 2.54 20.02
C GLY A 14 18.36 3.91 19.84
N ASN A 15 17.05 4.04 20.13
CA ASN A 15 16.25 5.25 19.86
C ASN A 15 16.45 5.75 18.41
N THR A 16 16.56 4.80 17.47
CA THR A 16 16.82 5.08 16.06
C THR A 16 15.97 4.21 15.16
N VAL A 17 15.90 4.55 13.88
CA VAL A 17 15.37 3.72 12.80
C VAL A 17 16.47 3.47 11.79
N SER A 18 16.78 2.20 11.52
CA SER A 18 17.68 1.80 10.43
C SER A 18 16.91 1.73 9.11
N VAL A 19 17.47 2.35 8.07
CA VAL A 19 16.93 2.34 6.70
C VAL A 19 17.70 1.29 5.89
N ILE A 20 16.98 0.35 5.29
CA ILE A 20 17.53 -0.75 4.49
C ILE A 20 17.09 -0.56 3.05
N ASP A 21 18.03 -0.56 2.10
CA ASP A 21 17.72 -0.72 0.68
C ASP A 21 17.36 -2.18 0.40
N THR A 22 16.12 -2.45 -0.01
CA THR A 22 15.65 -3.83 -0.21
C THR A 22 16.18 -4.50 -1.50
N VAL A 23 16.85 -3.74 -2.37
CA VAL A 23 17.54 -4.26 -3.55
C VAL A 23 18.88 -4.85 -3.13
N THR A 24 19.68 -4.06 -2.42
CA THR A 24 21.03 -4.46 -1.98
C THR A 24 21.05 -5.20 -0.65
N ASN A 25 19.95 -5.15 0.10
CA ASN A 25 19.81 -5.61 1.49
C ASN A 25 20.84 -4.96 2.43
N GLY A 26 21.29 -3.74 2.13
CA GLY A 26 22.25 -2.98 2.93
C GLY A 26 21.57 -1.91 3.78
N ILE A 27 22.07 -1.68 5.00
CA ILE A 27 21.69 -0.51 5.80
C ILE A 27 22.32 0.72 5.14
N THR A 28 21.49 1.66 4.72
CA THR A 28 21.92 2.90 4.04
C THR A 28 21.98 4.08 4.98
N ASN A 29 21.18 4.08 6.04
CA ASN A 29 21.13 5.15 7.02
C ASN A 29 20.60 4.68 8.38
N THR A 30 20.88 5.46 9.42
CA THR A 30 20.31 5.29 10.76
C THR A 30 19.85 6.65 11.28
N ILE A 31 18.56 6.78 11.54
CA ILE A 31 17.89 8.05 11.83
C ILE A 31 17.49 8.08 13.31
N ALA A 32 17.89 9.12 14.05
CA ALA A 32 17.47 9.27 15.45
C ALA A 32 15.96 9.59 15.54
N VAL A 33 15.28 8.96 16.48
CA VAL A 33 13.85 9.18 16.78
C VAL A 33 13.65 9.29 18.29
N GLY A 34 12.40 9.26 18.76
CA GLY A 34 12.10 9.30 20.18
C GLY A 34 12.49 8.01 20.93
N MET A 35 12.25 8.03 22.24
CA MET A 35 12.66 6.96 23.14
C MET A 35 11.84 5.68 22.94
N ASN A 36 12.54 4.54 22.88
CA ASN A 36 11.97 3.20 22.75
C ASN A 36 10.99 3.06 21.56
N PRO A 37 11.46 3.22 20.32
CA PRO A 37 10.59 3.11 19.16
C PRO A 37 10.16 1.65 18.93
N ILE A 38 8.85 1.41 18.71
CA ILE A 38 8.25 0.07 18.59
C ILE A 38 7.51 -0.11 17.26
N GLY A 39 6.55 0.76 16.99
CA GLY A 39 5.70 0.68 15.80
C GLY A 39 6.24 1.56 14.69
N VAL A 40 5.98 1.15 13.45
CA VAL A 40 6.43 1.87 12.26
C VAL A 40 5.43 1.65 11.13
N ALA A 41 5.08 2.75 10.46
CA ALA A 41 4.26 2.73 9.27
C ALA A 41 4.80 3.70 8.23
N VAL A 42 5.08 3.20 7.04
CA VAL A 42 5.44 4.03 5.89
C VAL A 42 4.17 4.54 5.22
N SER A 43 4.12 5.82 4.85
CA SER A 43 2.99 6.38 4.11
C SER A 43 2.83 5.70 2.74
N PRO A 44 1.62 5.62 2.17
CA PRO A 44 1.37 4.93 0.89
C PRO A 44 2.21 5.46 -0.28
N ASN A 45 2.51 6.77 -0.29
CA ASN A 45 3.39 7.41 -1.28
C ASN A 45 4.89 7.20 -1.01
N GLY A 46 5.25 6.63 0.14
CA GLY A 46 6.61 6.44 0.60
C GLY A 46 7.30 7.71 1.09
N ALA A 47 6.62 8.85 1.14
CA ALA A 47 7.22 10.14 1.45
C ALA A 47 7.51 10.34 2.95
N LYS A 48 6.71 9.74 3.84
CA LYS A 48 6.83 9.86 5.29
C LYS A 48 6.89 8.50 5.96
N VAL A 49 7.56 8.43 7.11
CA VAL A 49 7.52 7.26 8.00
C VAL A 49 7.12 7.72 9.39
N TYR A 50 6.11 7.08 9.95
CA TYR A 50 5.58 7.36 11.28
C TYR A 50 6.06 6.27 12.23
N VAL A 51 6.70 6.66 13.33
CA VAL A 51 7.33 5.76 14.29
C VAL A 51 6.81 6.08 15.68
N SER A 52 6.15 5.13 16.34
CA SER A 52 5.71 5.31 17.72
C SER A 52 6.88 5.12 18.67
N ASN A 53 7.05 6.07 19.58
CA ASN A 53 8.10 6.11 20.58
C ASN A 53 7.48 5.79 21.95
N ALA A 54 7.46 4.52 22.30
CA ALA A 54 6.73 4.02 23.46
C ALA A 54 7.22 4.61 24.80
N GLY A 55 8.50 5.00 24.87
CA GLY A 55 9.08 5.62 26.06
C GLY A 55 8.86 7.14 26.11
N ALA A 56 8.52 7.78 24.98
CA ALA A 56 8.41 9.22 24.86
C ALA A 56 6.98 9.71 24.60
N ASP A 57 5.97 8.83 24.72
CA ASP A 57 4.54 9.13 24.53
C ASP A 57 4.27 9.99 23.27
N SER A 58 4.96 9.63 22.18
CA SER A 58 4.99 10.42 20.95
C SER A 58 5.15 9.57 19.69
N VAL A 59 4.91 10.18 18.55
CA VAL A 59 5.23 9.66 17.22
C VAL A 59 6.27 10.55 16.56
N SER A 60 7.36 9.95 16.10
CA SER A 60 8.31 10.61 15.19
C SER A 60 7.81 10.49 13.75
N VAL A 61 7.84 11.60 13.02
CA VAL A 61 7.52 11.70 11.59
C VAL A 61 8.82 11.96 10.84
N ILE A 62 9.29 10.97 10.10
CA ILE A 62 10.49 11.04 9.27
C ILE A 62 10.09 11.46 7.87
N ASP A 63 10.68 12.51 7.34
CA ASP A 63 10.64 12.84 5.92
C ASP A 63 11.69 12.01 5.17
N THR A 64 11.26 11.15 4.25
CA THR A 64 12.15 10.22 3.55
C THR A 64 13.04 10.88 2.50
N ALA A 65 12.72 12.10 2.06
CA ALA A 65 13.50 12.79 1.04
C ALA A 65 14.79 13.40 1.63
N ASN A 66 14.76 13.80 2.91
CA ASN A 66 15.87 14.49 3.56
C ASN A 66 16.21 13.94 4.96
N ASN A 67 15.52 12.91 5.43
CA ASN A 67 15.66 12.28 6.74
C ASN A 67 15.44 13.23 7.94
N THR A 68 14.70 14.32 7.75
CA THR A 68 14.33 15.21 8.86
C THR A 68 13.22 14.59 9.71
N VAL A 69 13.25 14.88 11.01
CA VAL A 69 12.32 14.28 11.98
C VAL A 69 11.58 15.38 12.74
N SER A 70 10.26 15.27 12.77
CA SER A 70 9.38 16.03 13.68
C SER A 70 8.68 15.08 14.64
N THR A 71 8.11 15.61 15.72
CA THR A 71 7.47 14.80 16.77
C THR A 71 6.05 15.27 17.04
N ILE A 72 5.14 14.32 17.26
CA ILE A 72 3.74 14.54 17.61
C ILE A 72 3.49 13.84 18.95
N THR A 73 3.04 14.57 19.97
CA THR A 73 2.62 13.95 21.23
C THR A 73 1.31 13.17 21.03
N VAL A 74 1.25 11.96 21.55
CA VAL A 74 0.05 11.10 21.53
C VAL A 74 -0.24 10.60 22.95
N GLY A 75 -1.06 9.55 23.10
CA GLY A 75 -1.31 8.94 24.40
C GLY A 75 -0.10 8.15 24.93
N THR A 76 -0.27 7.57 26.11
CA THR A 76 0.78 6.90 26.87
C THR A 76 1.15 5.54 26.26
N ARG A 77 2.46 5.29 26.15
CA ARG A 77 3.07 4.07 25.61
C ARG A 77 2.51 3.69 24.23
N PRO A 78 2.72 4.52 23.19
CA PRO A 78 2.23 4.20 21.86
C PRO A 78 2.95 2.97 21.28
N THR A 79 2.19 2.06 20.67
CA THR A 79 2.69 0.78 20.12
C THR A 79 2.42 0.70 18.62
N GLY A 80 1.34 0.05 18.16
CA GLY A 80 1.04 -0.09 16.74
C GLY A 80 0.73 1.25 16.07
N VAL A 81 1.23 1.42 14.84
CA VAL A 81 0.98 2.58 13.98
C VAL A 81 0.49 2.09 12.64
N ALA A 82 -0.53 2.74 12.08
CA ALA A 82 -0.99 2.50 10.71
C ALA A 82 -1.39 3.81 10.02
N VAL A 83 -1.05 3.94 8.74
CA VAL A 83 -1.44 5.09 7.90
C VAL A 83 -2.65 4.70 7.05
N SER A 84 -3.60 5.62 6.89
CA SER A 84 -4.73 5.40 5.97
C SER A 84 -4.22 5.21 4.53
N PRO A 85 -4.94 4.47 3.65
CA PRO A 85 -4.54 4.24 2.26
C PRO A 85 -4.35 5.52 1.45
N ASN A 86 -5.08 6.57 1.81
CA ASN A 86 -4.92 7.90 1.23
C ASN A 86 -3.85 8.75 1.92
N GLY A 87 -3.06 8.23 2.85
CA GLY A 87 -2.02 8.99 3.55
C GLY A 87 -2.51 10.08 4.51
N ALA A 88 -3.80 10.43 4.53
CA ALA A 88 -4.31 11.61 5.21
C ALA A 88 -4.35 11.49 6.74
N LYS A 89 -4.50 10.27 7.28
CA LYS A 89 -4.61 10.01 8.71
C LYS A 89 -3.61 8.94 9.16
N VAL A 90 -3.14 9.06 10.40
CA VAL A 90 -2.36 8.02 11.09
C VAL A 90 -3.07 7.63 12.37
N TYR A 91 -3.17 6.32 12.61
CA TYR A 91 -3.81 5.72 13.77
C TYR A 91 -2.74 5.09 14.64
N VAL A 92 -2.74 5.42 15.93
CA VAL A 92 -1.71 5.02 16.89
C VAL A 92 -2.38 4.41 18.11
N ALA A 93 -2.10 3.14 18.40
CA ALA A 93 -2.56 2.50 19.62
C ALA A 93 -1.75 2.98 20.82
N ASN A 94 -2.42 3.48 21.85
CA ASN A 94 -1.81 3.94 23.10
C ASN A 94 -2.05 2.88 24.18
N GLU A 95 -1.07 1.99 24.37
CA GLU A 95 -1.26 0.75 25.13
C GLU A 95 -1.63 0.98 26.59
N ARG A 96 -1.14 2.06 27.22
CA ARG A 96 -1.42 2.38 28.63
C ARG A 96 -2.68 3.24 28.82
N ASP A 97 -3.22 3.81 27.75
CA ASP A 97 -4.38 4.70 27.80
C ASP A 97 -5.67 4.04 27.31
N ASP A 98 -5.61 2.77 26.87
CA ASP A 98 -6.73 2.03 26.28
C ASP A 98 -7.43 2.83 25.16
N SER A 99 -6.63 3.51 24.34
CA SER A 99 -7.12 4.43 23.30
C SER A 99 -6.33 4.34 22.00
N VAL A 100 -6.88 4.94 20.95
CA VAL A 100 -6.22 5.21 19.68
C VAL A 100 -6.19 6.71 19.42
N SER A 101 -5.00 7.27 19.20
CA SER A 101 -4.85 8.64 18.68
C SER A 101 -5.01 8.64 17.16
N VAL A 102 -5.77 9.60 16.64
CA VAL A 102 -5.94 9.87 15.21
C VAL A 102 -5.20 11.15 14.85
N ILE A 103 -4.13 11.03 14.10
CA ILE A 103 -3.30 12.15 13.65
C ILE A 103 -3.76 12.58 12.25
N ASP A 104 -4.00 13.87 12.06
CA ASP A 104 -4.11 14.49 10.74
C ASP A 104 -2.71 14.79 10.20
N THR A 105 -2.40 14.25 9.02
CA THR A 105 -1.05 14.35 8.42
C THR A 105 -0.79 15.69 7.72
N ALA A 106 -1.84 16.46 7.38
CA ALA A 106 -1.69 17.74 6.71
C ALA A 106 -1.01 18.78 7.63
N ASN A 107 -1.28 18.68 8.93
CA ASN A 107 -0.75 19.59 9.95
C ASN A 107 0.02 18.87 11.07
N ASN A 108 0.12 17.54 11.04
CA ASN A 108 0.77 16.70 12.05
C ASN A 108 0.21 16.93 13.47
N THR A 109 -1.11 16.98 13.61
CA THR A 109 -1.79 17.16 14.91
C THR A 109 -2.74 16.01 15.24
N VAL A 110 -2.92 15.71 16.52
CA VAL A 110 -3.95 14.75 16.98
C VAL A 110 -5.33 15.39 16.81
N SER A 111 -6.12 14.86 15.90
CA SER A 111 -7.47 15.32 15.56
C SER A 111 -8.58 14.62 16.38
N ALA A 112 -8.30 13.43 16.93
CA ALA A 112 -9.21 12.70 17.80
C ALA A 112 -8.45 11.69 18.68
N THR A 113 -9.08 11.30 19.80
CA THR A 113 -8.67 10.16 20.63
C THR A 113 -9.89 9.27 20.84
N ILE A 114 -9.76 7.98 20.52
CA ILE A 114 -10.85 7.02 20.50
C ILE A 114 -10.60 5.97 21.59
N THR A 115 -11.49 5.83 22.56
CA THR A 115 -11.41 4.75 23.55
C THR A 115 -11.69 3.41 22.88
N VAL A 116 -10.84 2.41 23.18
CA VAL A 116 -10.95 1.04 22.65
C VAL A 116 -10.90 0.02 23.81
N GLY A 117 -10.64 -1.25 23.53
CA GLY A 117 -10.42 -2.26 24.57
C GLY A 117 -9.08 -2.08 25.29
N THR A 118 -8.83 -2.91 26.30
CA THR A 118 -7.66 -2.75 27.17
C THR A 118 -6.37 -3.32 26.55
N THR A 119 -5.28 -2.58 26.74
CA THR A 119 -3.94 -2.81 26.15
C THR A 119 -3.95 -2.92 24.63
N PRO A 120 -4.36 -1.86 23.91
CA PRO A 120 -4.32 -1.86 22.45
C PRO A 120 -2.87 -1.97 21.95
N ASN A 121 -2.66 -2.79 20.94
CA ASN A 121 -1.34 -3.13 20.42
C ASN A 121 -1.26 -2.93 18.90
N GLY A 122 -1.50 -3.97 18.10
CA GLY A 122 -1.49 -3.87 16.64
C GLY A 122 -2.67 -3.07 16.10
N VAL A 123 -2.41 -2.25 15.08
CA VAL A 123 -3.41 -1.43 14.38
C VAL A 123 -3.28 -1.70 12.88
N ALA A 124 -4.40 -1.86 12.19
CA ALA A 124 -4.43 -1.94 10.73
C ALA A 124 -5.63 -1.19 10.15
N VAL A 125 -5.44 -0.52 9.01
CA VAL A 125 -6.52 0.19 8.30
C VAL A 125 -6.98 -0.65 7.12
N SER A 126 -8.30 -0.68 6.87
CA SER A 126 -8.85 -1.35 5.67
C SER A 126 -8.33 -0.68 4.39
N PRO A 127 -8.21 -1.42 3.26
CA PRO A 127 -7.71 -0.88 1.99
C PRO A 127 -8.52 0.30 1.42
N ASN A 128 -9.80 0.41 1.78
CA ASN A 128 -10.66 1.54 1.41
C ASN A 128 -10.63 2.69 2.45
N GLY A 129 -9.86 2.56 3.52
CA GLY A 129 -9.73 3.56 4.58
C GLY A 129 -10.95 3.71 5.50
N ALA A 130 -12.02 2.95 5.30
CA ALA A 130 -13.29 3.12 6.02
C ALA A 130 -13.28 2.56 7.45
N LYS A 131 -12.43 1.57 7.74
CA LYS A 131 -12.36 0.90 9.04
C LYS A 131 -10.92 0.79 9.54
N VAL A 132 -10.76 0.87 10.86
CA VAL A 132 -9.49 0.58 11.55
C VAL A 132 -9.74 -0.57 12.53
N TYR A 133 -8.87 -1.57 12.51
CA TYR A 133 -8.91 -2.74 13.37
C TYR A 133 -7.79 -2.64 14.39
N VAL A 134 -8.14 -2.78 15.67
CA VAL A 134 -7.21 -2.61 16.80
C VAL A 134 -7.25 -3.85 17.67
N ALA A 135 -6.12 -4.52 17.88
CA ALA A 135 -6.01 -5.64 18.79
C ALA A 135 -5.88 -5.16 20.23
N ASN A 136 -6.79 -5.63 21.09
CA ASN A 136 -6.84 -5.30 22.51
C ASN A 136 -6.37 -6.52 23.31
N GLY A 137 -5.13 -6.47 23.81
CA GLY A 137 -4.44 -7.64 24.35
C GLY A 137 -5.03 -8.20 25.64
N THR A 138 -5.63 -7.36 26.49
CA THR A 138 -6.17 -7.79 27.79
C THR A 138 -7.64 -8.20 27.69
N THR A 139 -8.40 -7.60 26.78
CA THR A 139 -9.82 -7.92 26.57
C THR A 139 -10.06 -9.02 25.54
N ASP A 140 -9.00 -9.65 25.01
CA ASP A 140 -9.07 -10.73 24.02
C ASP A 140 -9.98 -10.41 22.82
N SER A 141 -9.86 -9.17 22.31
CA SER A 141 -10.80 -8.65 21.31
C SER A 141 -10.13 -7.77 20.25
N ILE A 142 -10.84 -7.56 19.14
CA ILE A 142 -10.58 -6.52 18.15
C ILE A 142 -11.63 -5.43 18.27
N SER A 143 -11.23 -4.17 18.42
CA SER A 143 -12.10 -3.03 18.20
C SER A 143 -12.13 -2.65 16.72
N VAL A 144 -13.32 -2.48 16.15
CA VAL A 144 -13.53 -2.03 14.76
C VAL A 144 -13.99 -0.58 14.77
N ILE A 145 -13.10 0.34 14.45
CA ILE A 145 -13.37 1.77 14.42
C ILE A 145 -13.88 2.16 13.03
N ASP A 146 -14.96 2.93 12.99
CA ASP A 146 -15.42 3.63 11.79
C ASP A 146 -14.67 4.97 11.63
N THR A 147 -14.00 5.15 10.50
CA THR A 147 -13.13 6.31 10.29
C THR A 147 -13.87 7.58 9.87
N ALA A 148 -15.14 7.47 9.47
CA ALA A 148 -15.98 8.60 9.08
C ALA A 148 -16.37 9.44 10.30
N ASN A 149 -16.62 8.79 11.44
CA ASN A 149 -17.04 9.44 12.69
C ASN A 149 -16.09 9.19 13.87
N ASN A 150 -15.00 8.43 13.68
CA ASN A 150 -14.02 8.09 14.70
C ASN A 150 -14.64 7.38 15.93
N THR A 151 -15.55 6.42 15.70
CA THR A 151 -16.20 5.65 16.79
C THR A 151 -15.99 4.15 16.66
N VAL A 152 -15.96 3.41 17.78
CA VAL A 152 -15.95 1.95 17.75
C VAL A 152 -17.33 1.44 17.31
N SER A 153 -17.39 0.89 16.10
CA SER A 153 -18.61 0.36 15.48
C SER A 153 -18.88 -1.11 15.81
N ALA A 154 -17.86 -1.88 16.18
CA ALA A 154 -18.00 -3.27 16.63
C ALA A 154 -16.83 -3.67 17.55
N THR A 155 -17.04 -4.70 18.36
CA THR A 155 -15.99 -5.40 19.13
C THR A 155 -16.11 -6.89 18.85
N ILE A 156 -15.01 -7.52 18.43
CA ILE A 156 -14.98 -8.92 17.99
C ILE A 156 -14.11 -9.72 18.96
N THR A 157 -14.67 -10.73 19.62
CA THR A 157 -13.87 -11.64 20.45
C THR A 157 -12.98 -12.52 19.58
N VAL A 158 -11.70 -12.63 19.94
CA VAL A 158 -10.70 -13.45 19.24
C VAL A 158 -9.99 -14.37 20.24
N GLY A 159 -8.85 -14.97 19.85
CA GLY A 159 -8.05 -15.77 20.77
C GLY A 159 -7.33 -14.92 21.82
N THR A 160 -6.82 -15.58 22.86
CA THR A 160 -6.19 -14.92 24.01
C THR A 160 -4.94 -14.12 23.63
N ARG A 161 -4.90 -12.89 24.14
CA ARG A 161 -3.85 -11.89 23.97
C ARG A 161 -3.54 -11.60 22.50
N PRO A 162 -4.47 -11.02 21.73
CA PRO A 162 -4.20 -10.61 20.36
C PRO A 162 -3.11 -9.52 20.34
N SER A 163 -2.25 -9.56 19.33
CA SER A 163 -1.12 -8.64 19.20
C SER A 163 -1.07 -8.00 17.80
N GLY A 164 -0.53 -8.68 16.80
CA GLY A 164 -0.54 -8.21 15.42
C GLY A 164 -1.90 -8.32 14.73
N VAL A 165 -2.19 -7.36 13.86
CA VAL A 165 -3.38 -7.30 13.01
C VAL A 165 -2.96 -6.95 11.58
N ALA A 166 -3.52 -7.63 10.58
CA ALA A 166 -3.36 -7.27 9.17
C ALA A 166 -4.67 -7.48 8.40
N VAL A 167 -4.96 -6.58 7.46
CA VAL A 167 -6.15 -6.69 6.58
C VAL A 167 -5.72 -7.24 5.22
N SER A 168 -6.52 -8.10 4.62
CA SER A 168 -6.29 -8.58 3.25
C SER A 168 -6.34 -7.41 2.24
N PRO A 169 -5.60 -7.48 1.12
CA PRO A 169 -5.59 -6.40 0.12
C PRO A 169 -6.97 -6.05 -0.48
N ASN A 170 -7.87 -7.04 -0.55
CA ASN A 170 -9.25 -6.85 -0.99
C ASN A 170 -10.20 -6.38 0.14
N GLY A 171 -9.71 -6.24 1.38
CA GLY A 171 -10.48 -5.80 2.54
C GLY A 171 -11.46 -6.81 3.11
N ALA A 172 -11.55 -8.03 2.55
CA ALA A 172 -12.56 -9.02 2.93
C ALA A 172 -12.23 -9.78 4.24
N LYS A 173 -10.96 -9.87 4.61
CA LYS A 173 -10.49 -10.63 5.78
C LYS A 173 -9.54 -9.82 6.65
N VAL A 174 -9.61 -10.03 7.96
CA VAL A 174 -8.61 -9.54 8.93
C VAL A 174 -7.96 -10.73 9.61
N TYR A 175 -6.65 -10.74 9.65
CA TYR A 175 -5.84 -11.78 10.29
C TYR A 175 -5.26 -11.23 11.59
N VAL A 176 -5.47 -11.94 12.68
CA VAL A 176 -5.07 -11.52 14.03
C VAL A 176 -4.22 -12.60 14.65
N SER A 177 -2.97 -12.28 15.02
CA SER A 177 -2.13 -13.21 15.77
C SER A 177 -2.48 -13.16 17.26
N ASN A 178 -2.83 -14.30 17.84
CA ASN A 178 -3.17 -14.43 19.26
C ASN A 178 -1.95 -15.00 20.00
N THR A 179 -1.25 -14.15 20.75
CA THR A 179 0.05 -14.48 21.35
C THR A 179 -0.04 -15.65 22.32
N VAL A 180 -1.08 -15.72 23.16
CA VAL A 180 -1.19 -16.79 24.18
C VAL A 180 -1.93 -17.99 23.66
N ALA A 181 -2.95 -17.78 22.82
CA ALA A 181 -3.71 -18.89 22.24
C ALA A 181 -2.93 -19.67 21.17
N ASN A 182 -1.75 -19.20 20.75
CA ASN A 182 -0.91 -19.84 19.73
C ASN A 182 -1.70 -20.11 18.43
N SER A 183 -2.50 -19.11 18.03
CA SER A 183 -3.40 -19.23 16.88
C SER A 183 -3.55 -17.90 16.15
N VAL A 184 -4.02 -17.97 14.92
CA VAL A 184 -4.45 -16.82 14.13
C VAL A 184 -5.95 -16.87 13.95
N SER A 185 -6.64 -15.81 14.36
CA SER A 185 -8.06 -15.63 14.03
C SER A 185 -8.19 -14.99 12.65
N VAL A 186 -9.08 -15.54 11.82
CA VAL A 186 -9.47 -15.00 10.53
C VAL A 186 -10.87 -14.42 10.69
N ILE A 187 -11.01 -13.11 10.55
CA ILE A 187 -12.27 -12.39 10.69
C ILE A 187 -12.80 -12.06 9.29
N ASP A 188 -14.07 -12.36 9.05
CA ASP A 188 -14.81 -11.86 7.89
C ASP A 188 -15.27 -10.42 8.16
N THR A 189 -14.89 -9.48 7.30
CA THR A 189 -15.15 -8.04 7.52
C THR A 189 -16.58 -7.62 7.18
N ALA A 190 -17.31 -8.41 6.39
CA ALA A 190 -18.70 -8.14 6.06
C ALA A 190 -19.60 -8.47 7.25
N THR A 191 -19.29 -9.54 7.99
CA THR A 191 -20.07 -9.98 9.15
C THR A 191 -19.48 -9.56 10.49
N ASN A 192 -18.21 -9.14 10.52
CA ASN A 192 -17.43 -8.91 11.75
C ASN A 192 -17.40 -10.14 12.68
N THR A 193 -17.27 -11.33 12.10
CA THR A 193 -17.19 -12.59 12.86
C THR A 193 -15.93 -13.37 12.53
N VAL A 194 -15.42 -14.13 13.51
CA VAL A 194 -14.30 -15.06 13.29
C VAL A 194 -14.81 -16.22 12.41
N SER A 195 -14.31 -16.31 11.18
CA SER A 195 -14.66 -17.34 10.19
C SER A 195 -13.74 -18.56 10.27
N ALA A 196 -12.52 -18.40 10.81
CA ALA A 196 -11.60 -19.50 11.07
C ALA A 196 -10.62 -19.18 12.20
N THR A 197 -10.11 -20.22 12.85
CA THR A 197 -8.99 -20.13 13.79
C THR A 197 -7.93 -21.14 13.38
N ILE A 198 -6.72 -20.67 13.12
CA ILE A 198 -5.61 -21.46 12.60
C ILE A 198 -4.60 -21.61 13.72
N THR A 199 -4.30 -22.83 14.16
CA THR A 199 -3.22 -23.04 15.14
C THR A 199 -1.87 -22.85 14.45
N VAL A 200 -1.01 -22.03 15.04
CA VAL A 200 0.30 -21.69 14.47
C VAL A 200 1.31 -21.47 15.59
N GLY A 201 2.46 -22.13 15.48
CA GLY A 201 3.65 -21.87 16.30
C GLY A 201 3.39 -21.72 17.81
N ILE A 202 4.25 -20.94 18.47
CA ILE A 202 4.10 -20.56 19.87
C ILE A 202 4.48 -19.08 20.05
N SER A 203 3.71 -18.35 20.87
CA SER A 203 3.92 -16.94 21.20
C SER A 203 4.02 -16.02 19.98
N LEU A 204 2.89 -15.87 19.30
CA LEU A 204 2.79 -15.11 18.04
C LEU A 204 2.82 -13.59 18.28
N THR A 205 3.42 -12.82 17.38
CA THR A 205 3.46 -11.35 17.48
C THR A 205 3.09 -10.63 16.19
N GLY A 206 3.88 -10.81 15.13
CA GLY A 206 3.72 -10.12 13.86
C GLY A 206 2.86 -10.93 12.89
N VAL A 207 2.06 -10.23 12.09
CA VAL A 207 1.27 -10.80 11.00
C VAL A 207 1.34 -9.87 9.79
N ALA A 208 1.56 -10.43 8.60
CA ALA A 208 1.54 -9.69 7.35
C ALA A 208 0.87 -10.51 6.25
N VAL A 209 0.07 -9.88 5.40
CA VAL A 209 -0.57 -10.51 4.24
C VAL A 209 0.24 -10.16 2.99
N SER A 210 0.42 -11.11 2.07
CA SER A 210 1.05 -10.84 0.77
C SER A 210 0.21 -9.84 -0.06
N PRO A 211 0.82 -9.05 -0.95
CA PRO A 211 0.11 -8.06 -1.78
C PRO A 211 -1.01 -8.64 -2.64
N ASN A 212 -0.90 -9.91 -3.05
CA ASN A 212 -1.93 -10.64 -3.79
C ASN A 212 -2.98 -11.32 -2.89
N GLY A 213 -2.84 -11.23 -1.56
CA GLY A 213 -3.76 -11.84 -0.60
C GLY A 213 -3.66 -13.35 -0.45
N ALA A 214 -2.75 -14.04 -1.16
CA ALA A 214 -2.68 -15.50 -1.20
C ALA A 214 -1.99 -16.14 0.02
N LYS A 215 -1.10 -15.39 0.71
CA LYS A 215 -0.33 -15.90 1.83
C LYS A 215 -0.38 -14.95 3.03
N VAL A 216 -0.33 -15.50 4.23
CA VAL A 216 -0.11 -14.75 5.48
C VAL A 216 1.15 -15.26 6.16
N TYR A 217 2.02 -14.34 6.56
CA TYR A 217 3.26 -14.62 7.27
C TYR A 217 3.11 -14.23 8.73
N VAL A 218 3.44 -15.14 9.63
CA VAL A 218 3.22 -14.96 11.07
C VAL A 218 4.48 -15.32 11.84
N THR A 219 5.01 -14.38 12.61
CA THR A 219 6.20 -14.60 13.44
C THR A 219 5.83 -15.32 14.73
N SER A 220 6.63 -16.31 15.10
CA SER A 220 6.53 -17.06 16.35
C SER A 220 7.78 -16.78 17.19
N THR A 221 7.64 -15.94 18.20
CA THR A 221 8.79 -15.41 18.97
C THR A 221 9.57 -16.52 19.67
N SER A 222 8.88 -17.43 20.35
CA SER A 222 9.52 -18.51 21.11
C SER A 222 10.00 -19.67 20.24
N ALA A 223 9.46 -19.82 19.02
CA ALA A 223 9.88 -20.84 18.08
C ALA A 223 11.01 -20.38 17.14
N ASN A 224 11.36 -19.08 17.16
CA ASN A 224 12.31 -18.47 16.24
C ASN A 224 11.99 -18.77 14.76
N SER A 225 10.72 -18.67 14.40
CA SER A 225 10.23 -19.06 13.07
C SER A 225 9.16 -18.12 12.52
N VAL A 226 8.95 -18.20 11.21
CA VAL A 226 7.80 -17.64 10.50
C VAL A 226 6.96 -18.75 9.93
N SER A 227 5.67 -18.77 10.26
CA SER A 227 4.68 -19.65 9.63
C SER A 227 4.11 -18.97 8.39
N VAL A 228 3.98 -19.72 7.30
CA VAL A 228 3.33 -19.29 6.06
C VAL A 228 1.97 -19.97 5.96
N ILE A 229 0.90 -19.19 5.96
CA ILE A 229 -0.48 -19.66 5.86
C ILE A 229 -1.00 -19.42 4.45
N ASP A 230 -1.57 -20.43 3.81
CA ASP A 230 -2.33 -20.31 2.57
C ASP A 230 -3.75 -19.82 2.88
N THR A 231 -4.17 -18.73 2.25
CA THR A 231 -5.47 -18.08 2.53
C THR A 231 -6.66 -18.71 1.82
N ALA A 232 -6.42 -19.56 0.82
CA ALA A 232 -7.48 -20.26 0.10
C ALA A 232 -8.11 -21.35 0.97
N ASN A 233 -7.31 -22.02 1.80
CA ASN A 233 -7.75 -23.12 2.66
C ASN A 233 -7.46 -22.91 4.16
N ASN A 234 -6.85 -21.77 4.53
CA ASN A 234 -6.49 -21.43 5.91
C ASN A 234 -5.56 -22.47 6.58
N THR A 235 -4.59 -23.02 5.84
CA THR A 235 -3.64 -24.02 6.35
C THR A 235 -2.20 -23.50 6.38
N VAL A 236 -1.38 -24.02 7.29
CA VAL A 236 0.07 -23.73 7.32
C VAL A 236 0.74 -24.52 6.19
N SER A 237 1.27 -23.80 5.20
CA SER A 237 1.97 -24.37 4.05
C SER A 237 3.48 -24.50 4.24
N ALA A 238 4.08 -23.69 5.14
CA ALA A 238 5.49 -23.77 5.48
C ALA A 238 5.80 -23.18 6.86
N THR A 239 6.93 -23.59 7.45
CA THR A 239 7.52 -22.98 8.64
C THR A 239 9.00 -22.73 8.37
N ILE A 240 9.43 -21.48 8.53
CA ILE A 240 10.75 -20.99 8.14
C ILE A 240 11.50 -20.58 9.40
N THR A 241 12.65 -21.20 9.69
CA THR A 241 13.50 -20.79 10.80
C THR A 241 14.17 -19.46 10.48
N VAL A 242 14.18 -18.53 11.44
CA VAL A 242 14.78 -17.20 11.35
C VAL A 242 15.65 -16.92 12.58
N GLY A 243 16.11 -15.67 12.75
CA GLY A 243 16.85 -15.26 13.94
C GLY A 243 16.02 -15.32 15.23
N SER A 244 16.70 -15.23 16.37
CA SER A 244 16.05 -15.31 17.69
C SER A 244 15.11 -14.15 17.99
N LEU A 245 13.96 -14.46 18.61
CA LEU A 245 12.90 -13.53 18.99
C LEU A 245 12.37 -12.71 17.79
N PRO A 246 11.86 -13.35 16.72
CA PRO A 246 11.29 -12.66 15.58
C PRO A 246 10.02 -11.91 15.99
N TYR A 247 9.99 -10.61 15.72
CA TYR A 247 8.93 -9.74 16.22
C TYR A 247 8.03 -9.27 15.08
N GLY A 248 8.49 -8.27 14.30
CA GLY A 248 7.76 -7.75 13.15
C GLY A 248 8.05 -8.48 11.86
N VAL A 249 7.05 -8.51 10.98
CA VAL A 249 7.15 -9.08 9.64
C VAL A 249 6.48 -8.16 8.62
N SER A 250 7.08 -7.99 7.45
CA SER A 250 6.51 -7.21 6.35
C SER A 250 6.91 -7.81 5.01
N VAL A 251 6.01 -7.72 4.03
CA VAL A 251 6.19 -8.25 2.67
C VAL A 251 6.55 -7.10 1.74
N THR A 252 7.47 -7.33 0.81
CA THR A 252 7.78 -6.36 -0.24
C THR A 252 6.58 -6.15 -1.17
N PRO A 253 6.48 -4.97 -1.84
CA PRO A 253 5.35 -4.63 -2.72
C PRO A 253 5.08 -5.63 -3.84
N ASP A 254 6.16 -6.20 -4.38
CA ASP A 254 6.12 -7.23 -5.42
C ASP A 254 5.76 -8.63 -4.89
N GLY A 255 5.66 -8.78 -3.57
CA GLY A 255 5.41 -10.05 -2.91
C GLY A 255 6.59 -11.03 -2.92
N ALA A 256 7.76 -10.64 -3.44
CA ALA A 256 8.89 -11.54 -3.68
C ALA A 256 9.72 -11.83 -2.42
N LYS A 257 9.78 -10.87 -1.48
CA LYS A 257 10.57 -10.99 -0.25
C LYS A 257 9.73 -10.69 0.99
N VAL A 258 10.11 -11.33 2.10
CA VAL A 258 9.60 -11.03 3.44
C VAL A 258 10.75 -10.66 4.34
N TYR A 259 10.61 -9.55 5.08
CA TYR A 259 11.59 -9.09 6.05
C TYR A 259 11.07 -9.36 7.46
N VAL A 260 11.94 -9.86 8.32
CA VAL A 260 11.60 -10.24 9.70
C VAL A 260 12.61 -9.62 10.65
N ALA A 261 12.15 -8.74 11.54
CA ALA A 261 12.98 -8.15 12.58
C ALA A 261 13.18 -9.16 13.74
N ASN A 262 14.42 -9.58 13.97
CA ASN A 262 14.78 -10.57 14.99
C ASN A 262 15.39 -9.84 16.18
N ALA A 263 14.55 -9.52 17.17
CA ALA A 263 14.88 -8.58 18.23
C ALA A 263 16.11 -9.03 19.02
N SER A 264 16.13 -10.26 19.54
CA SER A 264 17.28 -10.76 20.32
C SER A 264 18.50 -11.08 19.47
N ALA A 265 18.31 -11.36 18.17
CA ALA A 265 19.43 -11.63 17.28
C ALA A 265 20.11 -10.35 16.75
N ASN A 266 19.53 -9.17 17.03
CA ASN A 266 20.03 -7.89 16.51
C ASN A 266 20.17 -7.90 14.97
N SER A 267 19.24 -8.57 14.30
CA SER A 267 19.30 -8.82 12.86
C SER A 267 17.94 -8.76 12.17
N VAL A 268 17.94 -8.66 10.85
CA VAL A 268 16.75 -8.79 10.01
C VAL A 268 16.96 -9.94 9.04
N SER A 269 16.03 -10.89 9.02
CA SER A 269 16.05 -12.01 8.07
C SER A 269 15.28 -11.61 6.81
N VAL A 270 15.84 -11.91 5.64
CA VAL A 270 15.20 -11.72 4.33
C VAL A 270 14.84 -13.10 3.78
N ILE A 271 13.56 -13.33 3.57
CA ILE A 271 12.99 -14.60 3.10
C ILE A 271 12.56 -14.42 1.65
N ASP A 272 12.91 -15.36 0.79
CA ASP A 272 12.36 -15.48 -0.57
C ASP A 272 11.02 -16.23 -0.52
N THR A 273 9.96 -15.64 -1.07
CA THR A 273 8.59 -16.17 -0.93
C THR A 273 8.24 -17.28 -1.91
N ALA A 274 9.05 -17.46 -2.95
CA ALA A 274 8.89 -18.55 -3.92
C ALA A 274 9.44 -19.86 -3.35
N THR A 275 10.56 -19.78 -2.63
CA THR A 275 11.26 -20.93 -2.05
C THR A 275 10.96 -21.14 -0.56
N ASN A 276 10.40 -20.13 0.12
CA ASN A 276 10.23 -20.10 1.58
C ASN A 276 11.56 -20.32 2.34
N THR A 277 12.65 -19.72 1.85
CA THR A 277 13.98 -19.84 2.47
C THR A 277 14.54 -18.47 2.85
N VAL A 278 15.33 -18.42 3.94
CA VAL A 278 16.10 -17.22 4.29
C VAL A 278 17.26 -17.08 3.30
N THR A 279 17.25 -16.01 2.50
CA THR A 279 18.28 -15.73 1.49
C THR A 279 19.33 -14.75 1.98
N ASN A 280 19.02 -13.95 3.02
CA ASN A 280 19.99 -13.05 3.63
C ASN A 280 19.67 -12.80 5.11
N THR A 281 20.70 -12.45 5.88
CA THR A 281 20.58 -11.94 7.26
C THR A 281 21.36 -10.65 7.39
N ILE A 282 20.64 -9.56 7.62
CA ILE A 282 21.20 -8.22 7.76
C ILE A 282 21.48 -8.01 9.25
N ASN A 283 22.69 -7.59 9.60
CA ASN A 283 23.11 -7.32 10.99
C ASN A 283 23.31 -5.81 11.20
N GLY A 284 23.54 -5.41 12.46
CA GLY A 284 23.82 -4.01 12.82
C GLY A 284 22.64 -3.26 13.42
N PHE A 285 21.69 -3.99 14.01
CA PHE A 285 20.54 -3.42 14.72
C PHE A 285 20.78 -3.50 16.24
N THR A 286 19.99 -2.75 17.02
CA THR A 286 20.00 -2.85 18.49
C THR A 286 18.59 -3.08 18.99
N LEU A 287 18.26 -4.35 19.24
CA LEU A 287 16.93 -4.85 19.56
C LEU A 287 15.87 -4.37 18.54
N PRO A 288 15.95 -4.82 17.27
CA PRO A 288 15.00 -4.38 16.24
C PRO A 288 13.59 -4.90 16.54
N VAL A 289 12.66 -3.98 16.77
CA VAL A 289 11.25 -4.27 17.06
C VAL A 289 10.41 -3.50 16.04
N SER A 290 9.48 -4.18 15.37
CA SER A 290 8.56 -3.52 14.44
C SER A 290 7.14 -4.06 14.57
N PHE A 291 6.19 -3.17 14.85
CA PHE A 291 4.77 -3.41 14.56
C PHE A 291 4.34 -2.54 13.38
N GLY A 292 3.51 -3.08 12.49
CA GLY A 292 2.99 -2.36 11.33
C GLY A 292 3.77 -2.57 10.03
N ILE A 293 3.51 -1.72 9.05
CA ILE A 293 4.05 -1.82 7.69
C ILE A 293 5.35 -1.01 7.58
N PHE A 294 6.48 -1.70 7.73
CA PHE A 294 7.81 -1.07 7.74
C PHE A 294 8.55 -1.09 6.41
N ILE A 295 8.04 -1.79 5.40
CA ILE A 295 8.54 -1.67 4.03
C ILE A 295 7.66 -0.68 3.30
N ALA A 296 8.27 0.30 2.63
CA ALA A 296 7.55 1.20 1.74
C ALA A 296 6.77 0.37 0.72
N GLN A 297 5.44 0.39 0.80
CA GLN A 297 4.61 -0.48 -0.02
C GLN A 297 4.65 -0.14 -1.50
N GLY A 298 5.33 0.94 -1.89
CA GLY A 298 5.30 1.48 -3.23
C GLY A 298 3.86 1.86 -3.57
N SER A 299 3.60 3.14 -3.87
CA SER A 299 2.38 3.36 -4.65
C SER A 299 2.56 2.56 -5.92
N SER A 300 1.64 1.62 -6.23
CA SER A 300 1.69 0.95 -7.51
C SER A 300 1.67 2.07 -8.55
N ILE A 301 2.76 2.18 -9.31
CA ILE A 301 2.91 3.21 -10.32
C ILE A 301 2.05 2.74 -11.49
N VAL A 302 0.74 2.88 -11.35
CA VAL A 302 -0.22 2.38 -12.33
C VAL A 302 -0.59 3.55 -13.22
N PRO A 303 -0.46 3.44 -14.54
CA PRO A 303 -1.12 4.38 -15.43
C PRO A 303 -2.61 4.29 -15.08
N CYS A 304 -3.22 5.37 -14.65
CA CYS A 304 -4.64 5.41 -14.31
C CYS A 304 -5.30 6.69 -14.80
N PHE A 305 -6.61 6.62 -14.90
CA PHE A 305 -7.51 7.74 -15.09
C PHE A 305 -8.14 8.12 -13.75
N ALA A 306 -8.34 9.42 -13.49
CA ALA A 306 -9.19 9.82 -12.37
C ALA A 306 -10.65 9.40 -12.62
N LYS A 307 -11.37 9.07 -11.55
CA LYS A 307 -12.84 8.92 -11.58
C LYS A 307 -13.49 10.10 -12.30
N GLY A 308 -14.51 9.84 -13.12
CA GLY A 308 -15.17 10.85 -13.94
C GLY A 308 -14.55 11.05 -15.32
N THR A 309 -13.38 10.46 -15.61
CA THR A 309 -12.81 10.47 -16.97
C THR A 309 -13.78 9.82 -17.95
N LYS A 310 -13.99 10.43 -19.13
CA LYS A 310 -14.82 9.83 -20.17
C LYS A 310 -13.98 9.11 -21.20
N ILE A 311 -14.38 7.89 -21.53
CA ILE A 311 -13.73 7.03 -22.53
C ILE A 311 -14.66 6.88 -23.73
N LEU A 312 -14.10 7.03 -24.94
CA LEU A 312 -14.85 6.88 -26.18
C LEU A 312 -15.19 5.40 -26.42
N CYS A 313 -16.49 5.10 -26.45
CA CYS A 313 -17.04 3.77 -26.57
C CYS A 313 -18.03 3.69 -27.74
N PHE A 314 -18.38 2.47 -28.14
CA PHE A 314 -19.48 2.20 -29.06
C PHE A 314 -20.74 1.81 -28.30
N ASN A 315 -21.82 2.57 -28.51
CA ASN A 315 -23.13 2.21 -28.01
C ASN A 315 -23.79 1.21 -28.97
N LYS A 316 -24.01 -0.02 -28.50
CA LYS A 316 -24.61 -1.09 -29.32
C LYS A 316 -26.08 -0.85 -29.65
N GLU A 317 -26.80 -0.09 -28.81
CA GLU A 317 -28.23 0.19 -28.97
C GLU A 317 -28.47 1.30 -29.99
N THR A 318 -27.76 2.42 -29.86
CA THR A 318 -27.88 3.55 -30.78
C THR A 318 -27.04 3.39 -32.04
N ARG A 319 -26.04 2.50 -32.01
CA ARG A 319 -25.03 2.28 -33.06
C ARG A 319 -24.14 3.50 -33.33
N GLU A 320 -23.96 4.33 -32.32
CA GLU A 320 -23.15 5.55 -32.39
C GLU A 320 -21.96 5.50 -31.41
N GLU A 321 -20.99 6.40 -31.63
CA GLU A 321 -19.91 6.64 -30.68
C GLU A 321 -20.42 7.50 -29.52
N GLU A 322 -20.10 7.12 -28.29
CA GLU A 322 -20.45 7.87 -27.10
C GLU A 322 -19.31 7.90 -26.09
N TYR A 323 -19.25 8.97 -25.30
CA TYR A 323 -18.31 9.08 -24.19
C TYR A 323 -18.97 8.59 -22.91
N LYS A 324 -18.46 7.49 -22.34
CA LYS A 324 -18.93 6.91 -21.08
C LYS A 324 -17.97 7.25 -19.95
N LEU A 325 -18.50 7.53 -18.76
CA LEU A 325 -17.71 7.67 -17.54
C LEU A 325 -16.97 6.36 -17.23
N ILE A 326 -15.70 6.45 -16.86
CA ILE A 326 -14.88 5.26 -16.67
C ILE A 326 -15.42 4.34 -15.56
N GLU A 327 -16.01 4.90 -14.50
CA GLU A 327 -16.63 4.11 -13.43
C GLU A 327 -17.91 3.36 -13.85
N SER A 328 -18.53 3.73 -14.98
CA SER A 328 -19.70 3.03 -15.52
C SER A 328 -19.32 1.93 -16.52
N LEU A 329 -18.05 1.86 -16.93
CA LEU A 329 -17.57 0.83 -17.85
C LEU A 329 -17.56 -0.55 -17.19
N ARG A 330 -17.87 -1.58 -17.98
CA ARG A 330 -17.89 -2.98 -17.56
C ARG A 330 -17.18 -3.86 -18.58
N LYS A 331 -16.81 -5.08 -18.16
CA LYS A 331 -16.32 -6.12 -19.07
C LYS A 331 -17.31 -6.29 -20.24
N GLY A 332 -16.81 -6.32 -21.46
CA GLY A 332 -17.61 -6.42 -22.68
C GLY A 332 -18.04 -5.09 -23.32
N ASP A 333 -17.88 -3.95 -22.62
CA ASP A 333 -18.04 -2.63 -23.25
C ASP A 333 -17.01 -2.44 -24.35
N LEU A 334 -17.42 -1.87 -25.48
CA LEU A 334 -16.61 -1.72 -26.67
C LEU A 334 -15.92 -0.35 -26.69
N VAL A 335 -14.60 -0.32 -26.51
CA VAL A 335 -13.80 0.91 -26.47
C VAL A 335 -13.18 1.20 -27.84
N LYS A 336 -13.24 2.47 -28.28
CA LYS A 336 -12.59 2.92 -29.52
C LYS A 336 -11.07 2.85 -29.35
N THR A 337 -10.42 2.15 -30.27
CA THR A 337 -8.96 2.07 -30.37
C THR A 337 -8.44 2.84 -31.59
N LEU A 338 -7.17 3.20 -31.58
CA LEU A 338 -6.52 3.93 -32.67
C LEU A 338 -6.53 3.13 -33.99
N LYS A 339 -6.24 1.82 -33.94
CA LYS A 339 -6.00 0.99 -35.12
C LYS A 339 -6.89 -0.24 -35.26
N HIS A 340 -7.62 -0.63 -34.22
CA HIS A 340 -8.28 -1.94 -34.14
C HIS A 340 -9.80 -1.81 -34.04
N GLY A 341 -10.35 -0.67 -34.46
CA GLY A 341 -11.79 -0.39 -34.37
C GLY A 341 -12.23 -0.33 -32.92
N PHE A 342 -13.28 -1.07 -32.56
CA PHE A 342 -13.76 -1.17 -31.20
C PHE A 342 -13.43 -2.54 -30.61
N VAL A 343 -12.78 -2.53 -29.44
CA VAL A 343 -12.35 -3.75 -28.76
C VAL A 343 -13.02 -3.81 -27.40
N ALA A 344 -13.47 -5.00 -27.00
CA ALA A 344 -14.15 -5.20 -25.73
C ALA A 344 -13.20 -5.04 -24.55
N ILE A 345 -13.68 -4.47 -23.46
CA ILE A 345 -12.99 -4.46 -22.17
C ILE A 345 -12.93 -5.89 -21.65
N HIS A 346 -11.72 -6.36 -21.36
CA HIS A 346 -11.49 -7.66 -20.72
C HIS A 346 -11.62 -7.57 -19.20
N MET A 347 -10.96 -6.56 -18.61
CA MET A 347 -10.93 -6.31 -17.17
C MET A 347 -10.88 -4.79 -16.92
N ILE A 348 -11.59 -4.32 -15.90
CA ILE A 348 -11.50 -2.96 -15.39
C ILE A 348 -11.21 -3.02 -13.89
N GLY A 349 -10.20 -2.29 -13.45
CA GLY A 349 -9.80 -2.21 -12.06
C GLY A 349 -9.87 -0.78 -11.54
N TYR A 350 -9.99 -0.64 -10.22
CA TYR A 350 -9.95 0.64 -9.53
C TYR A 350 -9.17 0.54 -8.22
N GLN A 351 -8.63 1.67 -7.78
CA GLN A 351 -8.04 1.82 -6.46
C GLN A 351 -8.07 3.29 -6.03
N ASP A 352 -7.97 3.54 -4.74
CA ASP A 352 -7.71 4.91 -4.26
C ASP A 352 -6.21 5.19 -4.28
N MET A 353 -5.84 6.37 -4.75
CA MET A 353 -4.48 6.89 -4.69
C MET A 353 -4.46 8.24 -3.99
N TYR A 354 -3.37 8.55 -3.32
CA TYR A 354 -3.14 9.88 -2.78
C TYR A 354 -2.33 10.74 -3.75
N ASN A 355 -2.86 11.91 -4.08
CA ASN A 355 -2.13 12.93 -4.80
C ASN A 355 -1.57 13.95 -3.81
N ALA A 356 -0.25 14.09 -3.74
CA ALA A 356 0.44 15.01 -2.83
C ALA A 356 0.48 16.48 -3.33
N ALA A 357 -0.06 16.78 -4.51
CA ALA A 357 -0.11 18.12 -5.11
C ALA A 357 1.23 18.88 -5.25
N SER A 358 2.37 18.19 -5.18
CA SER A 358 3.70 18.79 -5.25
C SER A 358 3.98 19.48 -6.60
N ASP A 359 4.87 20.47 -6.59
CA ASP A 359 5.46 21.06 -7.82
C ASP A 359 6.48 20.13 -8.48
N ASN A 360 7.01 19.14 -7.75
CA ASN A 360 8.03 18.23 -8.26
C ASN A 360 7.43 17.21 -9.21
N HIS A 361 7.75 17.31 -10.51
CA HIS A 361 7.28 16.34 -11.49
C HIS A 361 7.75 14.91 -11.15
N ASN A 362 6.81 14.00 -10.90
CA ASN A 362 7.08 12.59 -10.64
C ASN A 362 5.90 11.71 -11.07
N GLU A 363 6.17 10.43 -11.27
CA GLU A 363 5.23 9.45 -11.81
C GLU A 363 4.08 9.06 -10.87
N ARG A 364 4.14 9.47 -9.58
CA ARG A 364 3.19 9.07 -8.52
C ARG A 364 2.10 10.12 -8.22
N MET A 365 2.06 11.20 -8.99
CA MET A 365 1.07 12.27 -8.82
C MET A 365 0.04 12.26 -9.94
N LEU A 366 -1.04 13.00 -9.73
CA LEU A 366 -2.00 13.32 -10.78
C LEU A 366 -1.53 14.55 -11.57
N TYR A 367 -1.88 14.56 -12.85
CA TYR A 367 -1.57 15.60 -13.81
C TYR A 367 -2.84 16.02 -14.53
N THR A 368 -2.98 17.32 -14.71
CA THR A 368 -3.99 17.92 -15.56
C THR A 368 -3.45 18.08 -16.97
N CYS A 369 -4.10 17.42 -17.91
CA CYS A 369 -4.03 17.75 -19.32
C CYS A 369 -5.19 18.70 -19.60
N SER A 370 -4.90 19.98 -19.83
CA SER A 370 -5.92 21.02 -20.01
C SER A 370 -6.12 21.36 -21.49
N ARG A 371 -7.32 21.81 -21.85
CA ARG A 371 -7.68 22.09 -23.27
C ARG A 371 -6.80 23.13 -23.95
N ASP A 372 -6.24 24.08 -23.20
CA ASP A 372 -5.31 25.10 -23.73
C ASP A 372 -3.97 24.49 -24.17
N GLN A 373 -3.57 23.36 -23.59
CA GLN A 373 -2.33 22.66 -23.93
C GLN A 373 -2.56 21.42 -24.82
N TYR A 374 -3.78 20.88 -24.80
CA TYR A 374 -4.22 19.71 -25.57
C TYR A 374 -5.55 20.04 -26.28
N PRO A 375 -5.50 20.66 -27.47
CA PRO A 375 -6.69 21.14 -28.18
C PRO A 375 -7.72 20.06 -28.55
N GLU A 376 -7.28 18.79 -28.61
CA GLU A 376 -8.11 17.61 -28.86
C GLU A 376 -9.04 17.26 -27.69
N LEU A 377 -8.80 17.82 -26.50
CA LEU A 377 -9.61 17.54 -25.33
C LEU A 377 -10.99 18.22 -25.39
N LEU A 378 -12.01 17.47 -24.99
CA LEU A 378 -13.37 17.96 -24.76
C LEU A 378 -13.50 18.73 -23.45
N GLU A 379 -12.76 18.28 -22.43
CA GLU A 379 -12.64 18.86 -21.09
C GLU A 379 -11.30 18.47 -20.48
N ASP A 380 -10.93 19.10 -19.36
CA ASP A 380 -9.69 18.78 -18.67
C ASP A 380 -9.65 17.30 -18.27
N LEU A 381 -8.53 16.65 -18.55
CA LEU A 381 -8.31 15.24 -18.26
C LEU A 381 -7.30 15.11 -17.12
N ILE A 382 -7.66 14.34 -16.09
CA ILE A 382 -6.78 14.05 -14.96
C ILE A 382 -6.29 12.60 -15.06
N ILE A 383 -4.98 12.45 -15.20
CA ILE A 383 -4.29 11.15 -15.32
C ILE A 383 -3.09 11.08 -14.37
N THR A 384 -2.66 9.88 -14.03
CA THR A 384 -1.42 9.68 -13.26
C THR A 384 -0.19 10.09 -14.07
N GLY A 385 0.88 10.52 -13.41
CA GLY A 385 2.14 10.92 -14.06
C GLY A 385 2.76 9.81 -14.91
N HIS A 386 2.57 8.55 -14.53
CA HIS A 386 3.03 7.40 -15.31
C HIS A 386 2.15 7.05 -16.52
N HIS A 387 0.97 7.65 -16.66
CA HIS A 387 0.08 7.38 -17.79
C HIS A 387 0.64 8.01 -19.04
N SER A 388 0.88 7.20 -20.07
CA SER A 388 1.46 7.69 -21.30
C SER A 388 0.43 8.29 -22.25
N ILE A 389 0.72 9.52 -22.66
CA ILE A 389 0.12 10.18 -23.80
C ILE A 389 0.81 9.65 -25.06
N LEU A 390 0.04 9.28 -26.08
CA LEU A 390 0.58 8.70 -27.29
C LEU A 390 0.98 9.79 -28.29
N VAL A 391 2.27 9.87 -28.60
CA VAL A 391 2.84 10.92 -29.46
C VAL A 391 3.57 10.34 -30.66
N ASP A 392 3.61 11.09 -31.77
CA ASP A 392 4.34 10.68 -32.98
C ASP A 392 5.86 10.72 -32.82
N ARG A 393 6.37 11.62 -31.98
CA ARG A 393 7.79 11.80 -31.73
C ARG A 393 8.03 12.45 -30.37
N PHE A 394 9.16 12.15 -29.77
CA PHE A 394 9.67 12.88 -28.61
C PHE A 394 10.23 14.24 -29.03
N LYS A 395 10.00 15.27 -28.19
CA LYS A 395 10.72 16.54 -28.24
C LYS A 395 12.06 16.41 -27.52
N GLU A 396 12.88 17.46 -27.60
CA GLU A 396 14.21 17.49 -27.01
C GLU A 396 14.18 17.17 -25.50
N GLY A 397 14.99 16.18 -25.11
CA GLY A 397 15.11 15.72 -23.73
C GLY A 397 13.98 14.83 -23.21
N GLU A 398 12.86 14.68 -23.93
CA GLU A 398 11.75 13.83 -23.49
C GLU A 398 12.14 12.35 -23.52
N ARG A 399 12.79 11.88 -24.58
CA ARG A 399 13.17 10.46 -24.74
C ARG A 399 13.97 9.91 -23.54
N ALA A 400 15.05 10.59 -23.18
CA ALA A 400 15.91 10.17 -22.06
C ALA A 400 15.15 10.17 -20.71
N LYS A 401 14.22 11.11 -20.52
CA LYS A 401 13.36 11.16 -19.33
C LYS A 401 12.34 10.03 -19.34
N THR A 402 11.75 9.72 -20.50
CA THR A 402 10.84 8.59 -20.69
C THR A 402 11.53 7.27 -20.37
N GLU A 403 12.73 7.01 -20.92
CA GLU A 403 13.54 5.82 -20.59
C GLU A 403 13.78 5.70 -19.08
N LYS A 404 14.05 6.82 -18.40
CA LYS A 404 14.23 6.83 -16.94
C LYS A 404 12.95 6.52 -16.16
N VAL A 405 11.78 6.91 -16.67
CA VAL A 405 10.49 6.73 -16.00
C VAL A 405 9.92 5.33 -16.27
N LEU A 406 9.91 4.89 -17.54
CA LEU A 406 9.31 3.61 -17.96
C LEU A 406 10.31 2.44 -17.95
N GLY A 407 11.61 2.71 -17.84
CA GLY A 407 12.69 1.73 -17.95
C GLY A 407 13.13 1.43 -19.38
N ASP A 408 12.31 1.74 -20.38
CA ASP A 408 12.61 1.61 -21.81
C ASP A 408 11.70 2.54 -22.65
N ILE A 409 11.90 2.59 -23.96
CA ILE A 409 10.99 3.23 -24.91
C ILE A 409 9.99 2.21 -25.44
N TYR A 410 8.74 2.44 -25.08
CA TYR A 410 7.62 1.62 -25.52
C TYR A 410 6.82 2.32 -26.61
N VAL A 411 6.22 1.50 -27.46
CA VAL A 411 5.35 1.93 -28.56
C VAL A 411 3.99 1.23 -28.42
N THR A 412 2.92 1.99 -28.59
CA THR A 412 1.55 1.48 -28.68
C THR A 412 0.94 1.97 -29.98
N ASP A 413 0.42 1.06 -30.79
CA ASP A 413 -0.21 1.39 -32.07
C ASP A 413 0.62 2.37 -32.94
N GLN A 414 1.93 2.14 -33.00
CA GLN A 414 2.92 2.96 -33.72
C GLN A 414 3.10 4.39 -33.20
N LYS A 415 2.64 4.68 -31.98
CA LYS A 415 2.92 5.93 -31.27
C LYS A 415 3.84 5.67 -30.10
N TYR A 416 4.73 6.60 -29.80
CA TYR A 416 5.56 6.54 -28.62
C TYR A 416 4.75 6.83 -27.37
N ARG A 417 5.09 6.14 -26.28
CA ARG A 417 4.53 6.38 -24.96
C ARG A 417 5.29 7.50 -24.27
N LEU A 418 4.66 8.66 -24.10
CA LEU A 418 5.20 9.80 -23.36
C LEU A 418 4.46 9.94 -22.02
N PRO A 419 5.06 9.58 -20.88
CA PRO A 419 4.43 9.73 -19.58
C PRO A 419 4.01 11.17 -19.30
N ALA A 420 2.83 11.36 -18.71
CA ALA A 420 2.33 12.69 -18.35
C ALA A 420 3.30 13.48 -17.46
N CYS A 421 4.07 12.83 -16.59
CA CYS A 421 5.07 13.52 -15.77
C CYS A 421 6.26 14.07 -16.56
N VAL A 422 6.50 13.56 -17.79
CA VAL A 422 7.56 13.99 -18.70
C VAL A 422 7.06 15.07 -19.67
N ASP A 423 5.80 15.00 -20.11
CA ASP A 423 5.21 16.00 -21.00
C ASP A 423 5.03 17.35 -20.28
N LYS A 424 5.76 18.37 -20.72
CA LYS A 424 5.70 19.73 -20.13
C LYS A 424 4.33 20.40 -20.27
N ARG A 425 3.48 19.92 -21.17
CA ARG A 425 2.11 20.39 -21.35
C ARG A 425 1.19 19.94 -20.21
N ALA A 426 1.45 18.75 -19.66
CA ALA A 426 0.72 18.23 -18.51
C ALA A 426 1.24 18.89 -17.23
N ARG A 427 0.34 19.45 -16.43
CA ARG A 427 0.70 20.20 -15.20
C ARG A 427 0.35 19.37 -13.96
N PRO A 428 1.19 19.36 -12.90
CA PRO A 428 0.85 18.68 -11.66
C PRO A 428 -0.50 19.15 -11.13
N TYR A 429 -1.38 18.21 -10.77
CA TYR A 429 -2.72 18.53 -10.29
C TYR A 429 -2.65 19.03 -8.84
N LYS A 430 -3.04 20.29 -8.63
CA LYS A 430 -2.83 21.04 -7.37
C LYS A 430 -3.87 20.81 -6.29
N LYS A 431 -4.38 19.59 -6.19
CA LYS A 431 -5.34 19.21 -5.15
C LYS A 431 -4.79 18.04 -4.34
N GLU A 432 -4.38 18.33 -3.11
CA GLU A 432 -3.90 17.32 -2.19
C GLU A 432 -5.08 16.55 -1.60
N SER A 433 -5.25 15.29 -1.99
CA SER A 433 -6.41 14.47 -1.61
C SER A 433 -6.23 13.01 -2.02
N ALA A 434 -7.05 12.15 -1.45
CA ALA A 434 -7.39 10.85 -2.04
C ALA A 434 -8.17 11.04 -3.34
N PHE A 435 -7.91 10.20 -4.34
CA PHE A 435 -8.66 10.09 -5.58
C PHE A 435 -8.86 8.62 -5.93
N THR A 436 -10.09 8.24 -6.22
CA THR A 436 -10.34 6.95 -6.89
C THR A 436 -9.87 7.06 -8.32
N VAL A 437 -9.02 6.13 -8.72
CA VAL A 437 -8.51 6.00 -10.08
C VAL A 437 -8.87 4.65 -10.66
N TYR A 438 -9.06 4.65 -11.98
CA TYR A 438 -9.50 3.49 -12.74
C TYR A 438 -8.50 3.20 -13.86
N HIS A 439 -8.38 1.93 -14.23
CA HIS A 439 -7.75 1.54 -15.48
C HIS A 439 -8.39 0.26 -16.01
N PHE A 440 -8.32 0.04 -17.32
CA PHE A 440 -8.85 -1.16 -17.97
C PHE A 440 -7.86 -1.77 -18.97
N SER A 441 -8.04 -3.05 -19.24
CA SER A 441 -7.37 -3.80 -20.31
C SER A 441 -8.42 -4.26 -21.31
N LEU A 442 -8.03 -4.35 -22.58
CA LEU A 442 -8.90 -4.79 -23.67
C LEU A 442 -8.59 -6.23 -24.06
N GLU A 443 -9.55 -6.88 -24.72
CA GLU A 443 -9.36 -8.23 -25.25
C GLU A 443 -8.23 -8.27 -26.29
N ASN A 444 -7.28 -9.19 -26.07
CA ASN A 444 -6.17 -9.47 -26.98
C ASN A 444 -5.66 -10.89 -26.70
N ASP A 445 -5.22 -11.63 -27.71
CA ASP A 445 -4.64 -12.96 -27.52
C ASP A 445 -3.29 -12.91 -26.78
N ASN A 446 -2.58 -11.79 -26.90
CA ASN A 446 -1.34 -11.52 -26.19
C ASN A 446 -1.62 -10.72 -24.90
N ASP A 447 -1.40 -11.37 -23.75
CA ASP A 447 -1.59 -10.83 -22.41
C ASP A 447 -0.75 -9.59 -22.07
N TYR A 448 0.24 -9.25 -22.90
CA TYR A 448 1.16 -8.13 -22.72
C TYR A 448 0.81 -6.90 -23.57
N MET A 449 -0.20 -6.99 -24.44
CA MET A 449 -0.54 -5.91 -25.37
C MET A 449 -1.33 -4.77 -24.72
N ASN A 450 -1.03 -3.55 -25.17
CA ASN A 450 -1.79 -2.34 -24.89
C ASN A 450 -2.35 -1.78 -26.20
N TYR A 451 -3.40 -0.97 -26.10
CA TYR A 451 -4.04 -0.26 -27.21
C TYR A 451 -3.94 1.25 -27.02
N GLY A 452 -3.97 2.01 -28.11
CA GLY A 452 -4.22 3.45 -28.04
C GLY A 452 -5.72 3.72 -27.98
N VAL A 453 -6.19 4.47 -26.99
CA VAL A 453 -7.62 4.79 -26.77
C VAL A 453 -7.83 6.28 -26.56
N TYR A 454 -9.07 6.72 -26.71
CA TYR A 454 -9.44 8.14 -26.60
C TYR A 454 -10.11 8.43 -25.26
N ALA A 455 -9.40 9.14 -24.39
CA ALA A 455 -9.88 9.61 -23.09
C ALA A 455 -10.12 11.12 -23.16
N ASN A 456 -11.38 11.55 -23.02
CA ASN A 456 -11.81 12.93 -23.25
C ASN A 456 -11.33 13.53 -24.58
N GLY A 457 -11.06 12.71 -25.61
CA GLY A 457 -10.51 13.13 -26.91
C GLY A 457 -8.98 13.00 -27.03
N LEU A 458 -8.25 12.92 -25.92
CA LEU A 458 -6.80 12.72 -25.93
C LEU A 458 -6.45 11.25 -26.15
N LEU A 459 -5.46 11.00 -27.02
CA LEU A 459 -4.96 9.67 -27.30
C LEU A 459 -3.94 9.24 -26.24
N VAL A 460 -4.28 8.17 -25.52
CA VAL A 460 -3.49 7.61 -24.41
C VAL A 460 -3.40 6.10 -24.54
N GLU A 461 -2.48 5.48 -23.81
CA GLU A 461 -2.39 4.02 -23.79
C GLU A 461 -3.44 3.38 -22.87
N THR A 462 -3.82 2.14 -23.15
CA THR A 462 -4.37 1.23 -22.14
C THR A 462 -3.24 0.49 -21.42
N THR A 463 -3.60 -0.49 -20.59
CA THR A 463 -2.69 -1.45 -19.98
C THR A 463 -2.97 -2.86 -20.48
N SER A 464 -2.07 -3.78 -20.17
CA SER A 464 -2.16 -5.18 -20.56
C SER A 464 -2.93 -6.01 -19.54
N LYS A 465 -3.47 -7.16 -19.98
CA LYS A 465 -4.21 -8.07 -19.09
C LYS A 465 -3.32 -8.55 -17.93
N ARG A 466 -2.08 -8.93 -18.23
CA ARG A 466 -1.10 -9.35 -17.21
C ARG A 466 -0.82 -8.24 -16.22
N TYR A 467 -0.56 -7.02 -16.68
CA TYR A 467 -0.24 -5.92 -15.78
C TYR A 467 -1.42 -5.62 -14.85
N LEU A 468 -2.63 -5.54 -15.40
CA LEU A 468 -3.81 -5.24 -14.60
C LEU A 468 -4.06 -6.36 -13.56
N ARG A 469 -4.03 -7.63 -13.97
CA ARG A 469 -4.28 -8.79 -13.09
C ARG A 469 -3.20 -8.99 -12.03
N ASP A 470 -1.93 -8.93 -12.43
CA ASP A 470 -0.82 -9.47 -11.62
C ASP A 470 0.02 -8.38 -10.94
N LEU A 471 0.02 -7.14 -11.46
CA LEU A 471 0.99 -6.10 -11.07
C LEU A 471 0.35 -4.79 -10.58
N SER A 472 -0.92 -4.53 -10.90
CA SER A 472 -1.53 -3.23 -10.62
C SER A 472 -1.93 -3.03 -9.14
N GLY A 473 -2.22 -4.11 -8.42
CA GLY A 473 -2.80 -4.04 -7.07
C GLY A 473 -4.24 -3.48 -7.04
N MET A 474 -4.89 -3.32 -8.20
CA MET A 474 -6.25 -2.79 -8.29
C MET A 474 -7.31 -3.79 -7.81
N GLN A 475 -8.41 -3.25 -7.29
CA GLN A 475 -9.64 -3.99 -7.01
C GLN A 475 -10.44 -4.15 -8.31
N PHE A 476 -11.16 -5.27 -8.43
CA PHE A 476 -12.00 -5.58 -9.58
C PHE A 476 -13.48 -5.64 -9.17
N PRO A 477 -14.38 -4.97 -9.89
CA PRO A 477 -15.82 -4.95 -9.60
C PRO A 477 -16.53 -6.26 -9.96
#